data_AF-A0A7Z9HX79-F1
#
_entry.id   AF-A0A7Z9HX79-F1
#
_cell.length_a   1.000
_cell.length_b   1.000
_cell.length_c   1.000
_cell.angle_alpha   90.00
_cell.angle_beta   90.00
_cell.angle_gamma   90.00
#
_symmetry.space_group_name_H-M   'P 1'
#
loop_
_entity.id
_entity.type
_entity.pdbx_description
1 polymer ?
#
loop_
_entity_poly.entity_id
_entity_poly.type
_entity_poly.pdbx_seq_one_letter_code
_entity_poly.pdbx_strand_id
1 'polypeptide(L)'
;MNIYHRQCATLLLLTLPGCSPGTELTTNVVLPENPDSVEPANPQADPMRLAVEESDIEALDALYEEGNAVDTLDTDGFTLLHHAVIAQSPSSVKWLLDHGANPDGSPSLEQPPLPFAVELAKDIPYESAATSNPFTIIHLLIKSGADPLENRNGHLSAVQRAMDIHCESCITLISRASLSRAAEIATFRGID
;
A
#
# COMPACT_ATOMS: atom_id res chain seq x y z
N MET A 1 24.20 -12.35 -28.76
CA MET A 1 23.11 -11.77 -27.95
C MET A 1 23.16 -12.43 -26.56
N ASN A 2 23.74 -11.72 -25.56
CA ASN A 2 23.78 -11.90 -24.09
C ASN A 2 23.42 -13.31 -23.53
N ILE A 3 24.33 -14.18 -23.04
CA ILE A 3 25.34 -14.08 -21.94
C ILE A 3 24.67 -13.58 -20.65
N TYR A 4 24.41 -14.39 -19.60
CA TYR A 4 25.39 -15.05 -18.71
C TYR A 4 24.89 -16.38 -18.12
N HIS A 5 25.79 -17.37 -18.16
CA HIS A 5 25.74 -18.62 -17.41
C HIS A 5 27.11 -18.73 -16.68
N ARG A 6 27.10 -19.18 -15.41
CA ARG A 6 28.21 -19.85 -14.68
C ARG A 6 29.41 -18.98 -14.21
N GLN A 7 29.66 -18.93 -12.89
CA GLN A 7 30.72 -19.72 -12.21
C GLN A 7 30.96 -19.29 -10.74
N CYS A 8 31.22 -20.31 -9.93
CA CYS A 8 31.76 -20.26 -8.57
C CYS A 8 33.18 -19.67 -8.53
N ALA A 9 33.50 -18.89 -7.49
CA ALA A 9 34.84 -18.83 -6.91
C ALA A 9 34.74 -18.37 -5.45
N THR A 10 35.51 -19.06 -4.62
CA THR A 10 35.42 -19.21 -3.16
C THR A 10 36.55 -18.40 -2.47
N LEU A 11 36.41 -18.20 -1.14
CA LEU A 11 37.48 -17.98 -0.12
C LEU A 11 38.00 -16.51 0.02
N LEU A 12 38.09 -15.87 1.20
CA LEU A 12 38.59 -16.33 2.53
C LEU A 12 38.33 -15.32 3.68
N LEU A 13 38.06 -15.85 4.90
CA LEU A 13 38.35 -15.35 6.28
C LEU A 13 37.33 -14.37 6.95
N LEU A 14 36.80 -14.56 8.17
CA LEU A 14 37.18 -15.34 9.35
C LEU A 14 35.96 -15.87 10.14
N THR A 15 36.17 -16.99 10.82
CA THR A 15 35.31 -17.64 11.81
C THR A 15 35.17 -16.86 13.12
N LEU A 16 33.97 -16.80 13.70
CA LEU A 16 33.77 -16.96 15.15
C LEU A 16 32.45 -17.72 15.45
N PRO A 17 32.44 -18.63 16.45
CA PRO A 17 31.30 -19.46 16.81
C PRO A 17 30.50 -18.84 17.96
N GLY A 18 29.17 -18.97 17.90
CA GLY A 18 28.30 -18.79 19.07
C GLY A 18 27.07 -17.95 18.81
N CYS A 19 25.93 -18.61 18.57
CA CYS A 19 24.72 -18.43 19.38
C CYS A 19 23.67 -19.48 18.96
N SER A 20 23.01 -20.08 19.94
CA SER A 20 22.02 -21.15 19.84
C SER A 20 20.68 -20.66 19.22
N PRO A 21 19.73 -21.57 18.86
CA PRO A 21 18.53 -21.21 18.12
C PRO A 21 17.49 -20.58 19.05
N GLY A 22 17.02 -19.39 18.69
CA GLY A 22 15.91 -18.70 19.32
C GLY A 22 14.98 -18.20 18.22
N THR A 23 13.84 -18.87 18.09
CA THR A 23 12.71 -18.47 17.26
C THR A 23 12.15 -17.14 17.77
N GLU A 24 12.32 -16.07 17.01
CA GLU A 24 11.40 -14.93 17.02
C GLU A 24 11.03 -14.58 15.58
N LEU A 25 9.72 -14.58 15.34
CA LEU A 25 9.07 -14.19 14.10
C LEU A 25 9.38 -12.72 13.86
N THR A 26 10.30 -12.41 12.94
CA THR A 26 10.42 -11.07 12.38
C THR A 26 10.30 -11.15 10.87
N THR A 27 9.36 -10.36 10.39
CA THR A 27 8.97 -10.14 9.00
C THR A 27 10.15 -9.72 8.14
N ASN A 28 10.67 -10.62 7.31
CA ASN A 28 11.58 -10.27 6.22
C ASN A 28 10.77 -9.75 5.03
N VAL A 29 10.42 -8.46 5.05
CA VAL A 29 10.12 -7.71 3.84
C VAL A 29 11.46 -7.23 3.30
N VAL A 30 11.87 -7.77 2.14
CA VAL A 30 13.12 -7.40 1.46
C VAL A 30 12.91 -6.04 0.80
N LEU A 31 13.64 -5.02 1.24
CA LEU A 31 13.71 -3.69 0.61
C LEU A 31 14.82 -3.71 -0.46
N PRO A 32 14.58 -3.22 -1.70
CA PRO A 32 15.65 -3.04 -2.67
C PRO A 32 16.46 -1.78 -2.37
N GLU A 33 17.79 -1.94 -2.28
CA GLU A 33 18.75 -0.84 -2.18
C GLU A 33 18.95 -0.16 -3.55
N ASN A 34 18.75 1.16 -3.64
CA ASN A 34 19.43 1.99 -4.65
C ASN A 34 19.52 3.49 -4.22
N PRO A 35 20.73 4.06 -4.07
CA PRO A 35 20.94 5.34 -3.38
C PRO A 35 21.00 6.64 -4.22
N ASP A 36 20.63 6.67 -5.50
CA ASP A 36 21.04 7.78 -6.40
C ASP A 36 19.97 8.74 -6.93
N SER A 37 18.86 8.98 -6.21
CA SER A 37 17.97 10.14 -6.50
C SER A 37 17.12 10.51 -5.28
N VAL A 38 17.75 11.00 -4.22
CA VAL A 38 17.05 11.49 -3.02
C VAL A 38 16.92 13.01 -3.12
N GLU A 39 15.76 13.50 -3.57
CA GLU A 39 15.37 14.86 -3.20
C GLU A 39 15.35 14.93 -1.66
N PRO A 40 15.99 15.93 -1.02
CA PRO A 40 16.14 15.92 0.43
C PRO A 40 14.75 15.87 1.08
N ALA A 41 14.56 14.85 1.91
CA ALA A 41 13.36 14.60 2.69
C ALA A 41 12.78 15.90 3.24
N ASN A 42 11.51 16.18 2.93
CA ASN A 42 10.83 17.34 3.49
C ASN A 42 10.55 17.04 4.98
N PRO A 43 11.15 17.75 5.95
CA PRO A 43 10.90 17.53 7.38
C PRO A 43 9.43 17.80 7.79
N GLN A 44 8.61 18.37 6.91
CA GLN A 44 7.17 18.52 7.07
C GLN A 44 6.35 17.25 6.74
N ALA A 45 6.93 16.25 6.07
CA ALA A 45 6.23 14.99 5.79
C ALA A 45 5.99 14.16 7.07
N ASP A 46 6.86 14.31 8.08
CA ASP A 46 6.78 13.56 9.33
C ASP A 46 5.56 13.87 10.21
N PRO A 47 5.19 15.13 10.51
CA PRO A 47 4.00 15.39 11.34
C PRO A 47 2.70 14.93 10.68
N MET A 48 2.57 15.09 9.36
CA MET A 48 1.38 14.65 8.63
C MET A 48 1.29 13.12 8.55
N ARG A 49 2.43 12.43 8.37
CA ARG A 49 2.51 10.97 8.47
C ARG A 49 2.11 10.47 9.85
N LEU A 50 2.62 11.07 10.92
CA LEU A 50 2.27 10.68 12.29
C LEU A 50 0.77 10.86 12.55
N ALA A 51 0.17 11.95 12.10
CA ALA A 51 -1.27 12.16 12.21
C ALA A 51 -2.07 11.11 11.43
N VAL A 52 -1.57 10.68 10.26
CA VAL A 52 -2.17 9.58 9.48
C VAL A 52 -2.11 8.26 10.24
N GLU A 53 -0.95 7.91 10.80
CA GLU A 53 -0.70 6.66 11.54
C GLU A 53 -1.57 6.56 12.80
N GLU A 54 -1.69 7.67 13.54
CA GLU A 54 -2.52 7.75 14.74
C GLU A 54 -4.02 7.96 14.44
N SER A 55 -4.38 8.16 13.18
CA SER A 55 -5.74 8.50 12.76
C SER A 55 -6.30 9.77 13.42
N ASP A 56 -5.43 10.73 13.71
CA ASP A 56 -5.76 12.03 14.29
C ASP A 56 -6.27 12.97 13.20
N ILE A 57 -7.57 12.92 12.93
CA ILE A 57 -8.22 13.67 11.84
C ILE A 57 -8.15 15.17 12.11
N GLU A 58 -8.26 15.59 13.37
CA GLU A 58 -8.13 16.98 13.76
C GLU A 58 -6.73 17.53 13.49
N ALA A 59 -5.69 16.74 13.76
CA ALA A 59 -4.31 17.10 13.39
C ALA A 59 -4.12 17.11 11.86
N LEU A 60 -4.74 16.17 11.13
CA LEU A 60 -4.69 16.16 9.66
C LEU A 60 -5.34 17.41 9.05
N ASP A 61 -6.51 17.82 9.56
CA ASP A 61 -7.19 19.04 9.12
C ASP A 61 -6.30 20.27 9.37
N ALA A 62 -5.73 20.41 10.58
CA ALA A 62 -4.86 21.52 10.92
C ALA A 62 -3.60 21.59 10.02
N LEU A 63 -2.94 20.45 9.81
CA LEU A 63 -1.75 20.37 8.96
C LEU A 63 -2.09 20.64 7.49
N TYR A 64 -3.25 20.21 7.01
CA TYR A 64 -3.70 20.50 5.66
C TYR A 64 -3.99 21.99 5.45
N GLU A 65 -4.61 22.64 6.43
CA GLU A 65 -4.86 24.09 6.42
C GLU A 65 -3.55 24.91 6.41
N GLU A 66 -2.47 24.39 6.99
CA GLU A 66 -1.13 24.96 6.92
C GLU A 66 -0.46 24.81 5.53
N GLY A 67 -1.12 24.12 4.59
CA GLY A 67 -0.67 23.94 3.21
C GLY A 67 0.17 22.68 2.96
N ASN A 68 0.14 21.71 3.89
CA ASN A 68 0.81 20.42 3.69
C ASN A 68 0.09 19.60 2.62
N ALA A 69 0.86 18.95 1.75
CA ALA A 69 0.33 18.19 0.62
C ALA A 69 -0.01 16.73 1.01
N VAL A 70 -1.16 16.24 0.53
CA VAL A 70 -1.69 14.89 0.81
C VAL A 70 -0.96 13.76 0.08
N ASP A 71 -0.27 14.06 -1.01
CA ASP A 71 0.53 13.10 -1.80
C ASP A 71 2.03 13.20 -1.49
N THR A 72 2.38 13.69 -0.30
CA THR A 72 3.79 13.72 0.15
C THR A 72 4.37 12.31 0.23
N LEU A 73 5.65 12.20 -0.14
CA LEU A 73 6.44 10.99 -0.03
C LEU A 73 7.37 11.07 1.17
N ASP A 74 7.53 9.97 1.88
CA ASP A 74 8.57 9.83 2.91
C ASP A 74 9.95 9.52 2.30
N THR A 75 10.94 9.29 3.17
CA THR A 75 12.31 8.95 2.77
C THR A 75 12.43 7.62 2.03
N ASP A 76 11.49 6.71 2.25
CA ASP A 76 11.40 5.39 1.61
C ASP A 76 10.53 5.45 0.34
N GLY A 77 10.04 6.64 0.00
CA GLY A 77 9.21 6.91 -1.18
C GLY A 77 7.73 6.58 -1.00
N PHE A 78 7.28 6.18 0.20
CA PHE A 78 5.87 5.86 0.46
C PHE A 78 5.00 7.11 0.56
N THR A 79 3.79 7.05 0.00
CA THR A 79 2.79 8.11 0.19
C THR A 79 2.12 8.00 1.56
N LEU A 80 1.52 9.09 2.04
CA LEU A 80 0.63 9.07 3.20
C LEU A 80 -0.48 8.02 3.09
N LEU A 81 -0.98 7.75 1.86
CA LEU A 81 -1.98 6.71 1.65
C LEU A 81 -1.45 5.30 1.91
N HIS A 82 -0.16 5.02 1.66
CA HIS A 82 0.47 3.75 2.05
C HIS A 82 0.53 3.61 3.58
N HIS A 83 0.95 4.67 4.28
CA HIS A 83 0.97 4.69 5.74
C HIS A 83 -0.41 4.47 6.35
N ALA A 84 -1.45 5.10 5.80
CA ALA A 84 -2.84 4.90 6.25
C ALA A 84 -3.31 3.44 6.08
N VAL A 85 -2.90 2.78 4.99
CA VAL A 85 -3.20 1.36 4.73
C VAL A 85 -2.45 0.47 5.72
N ILE A 86 -1.16 0.72 5.95
CA ILE A 86 -0.32 -0.04 6.89
C ILE A 86 -0.83 0.09 8.32
N ALA A 87 -1.21 1.31 8.73
CA ALA A 87 -1.82 1.60 10.02
C ALA A 87 -3.24 1.00 10.16
N GLN A 88 -3.81 0.45 9.08
CA GLN A 88 -5.17 -0.06 9.02
C GLN A 88 -6.19 0.96 9.53
N SER A 89 -6.06 2.22 9.12
CA SER A 89 -6.98 3.30 9.48
C SER A 89 -7.89 3.68 8.30
N PRO A 90 -9.14 3.18 8.25
CA PRO A 90 -10.12 3.59 7.24
C PRO A 90 -10.42 5.10 7.30
N SER A 91 -10.34 5.71 8.48
CA SER A 91 -10.59 7.14 8.67
C SER A 91 -9.51 7.98 7.99
N SER A 92 -8.23 7.67 8.19
CA SER A 92 -7.11 8.35 7.52
C SER A 92 -7.16 8.11 6.01
N VAL A 93 -7.42 6.88 5.56
CA VAL A 93 -7.59 6.56 4.13
C VAL A 93 -8.70 7.39 3.52
N LYS A 94 -9.87 7.43 4.16
CA LYS A 94 -11.00 8.22 3.68
C LYS A 94 -10.65 9.71 3.62
N TRP A 95 -10.07 10.25 4.69
CA TRP A 95 -9.71 11.66 4.77
C TRP A 95 -8.73 12.04 3.64
N LEU A 96 -7.68 11.24 3.41
CA LEU A 96 -6.71 11.48 2.33
C LEU A 96 -7.39 11.47 0.95
N LEU A 97 -8.26 10.50 0.69
CA LEU A 97 -8.99 10.37 -0.58
C LEU A 97 -9.98 11.53 -0.79
N ASP A 98 -10.70 11.94 0.27
CA ASP A 98 -11.63 13.08 0.23
C ASP A 98 -10.90 14.40 -0.03
N HIS A 99 -9.62 14.50 0.36
CA HIS A 99 -8.75 15.65 0.11
C HIS A 99 -7.90 15.52 -1.18
N GLY A 100 -8.22 14.56 -2.05
CA GLY A 100 -7.67 14.47 -3.40
C GLY A 100 -6.37 13.68 -3.53
N ALA A 101 -5.97 12.91 -2.51
CA ALA A 101 -4.84 11.99 -2.65
C ALA A 101 -5.10 10.99 -3.78
N ASN A 102 -4.06 10.66 -4.55
CA ASN A 102 -4.20 9.71 -5.63
C ASN A 102 -4.48 8.29 -5.07
N PRO A 103 -5.62 7.65 -5.40
CA PRO A 103 -5.94 6.31 -4.90
C PRO A 103 -4.95 5.22 -5.34
N ASP A 104 -4.25 5.40 -6.47
CA ASP A 104 -3.19 4.50 -6.94
C ASP A 104 -1.80 4.88 -6.40
N GLY A 105 -1.73 5.88 -5.51
CA GLY A 105 -0.49 6.41 -4.94
C GLY A 105 0.42 7.08 -5.96
N SER A 106 1.67 7.35 -5.57
CA SER A 106 2.65 7.97 -6.47
C SER A 106 3.08 7.00 -7.57
N PRO A 107 3.19 7.42 -8.84
CA PRO A 107 3.71 6.58 -9.93
C PRO A 107 5.19 6.19 -9.75
N SER A 108 5.93 6.88 -8.88
CA SER A 108 7.32 6.54 -8.55
C SER A 108 7.44 5.27 -7.69
N LEU A 109 6.36 4.84 -7.04
CA LEU A 109 6.34 3.63 -6.23
C LEU A 109 6.11 2.39 -7.08
N GLU A 110 6.82 1.32 -6.74
CA GLU A 110 6.73 0.04 -7.45
C GLU A 110 5.45 -0.74 -7.16
N GLN A 111 4.70 -0.39 -6.12
CA GLN A 111 3.44 -1.06 -5.79
C GLN A 111 2.39 -0.01 -5.35
N PRO A 112 1.18 -0.02 -5.94
CA PRO A 112 0.08 0.83 -5.47
C PRO A 112 -0.42 0.46 -4.05
N PRO A 113 -1.19 1.34 -3.39
CA PRO A 113 -1.75 1.08 -2.05
C PRO A 113 -2.73 -0.11 -2.00
N LEU A 114 -3.49 -0.33 -3.09
CA LEU A 114 -4.54 -1.36 -3.11
C LEU A 114 -4.01 -2.80 -2.98
N PRO A 115 -2.97 -3.24 -3.72
CA PRO A 115 -2.32 -4.54 -3.47
C PRO A 115 -1.79 -4.73 -2.04
N PHE A 116 -1.33 -3.67 -1.38
CA PHE A 116 -0.92 -3.73 0.03
C PHE A 116 -2.11 -4.04 0.95
N ALA A 117 -3.25 -3.39 0.75
CA ALA A 117 -4.46 -3.65 1.54
C ALA A 117 -4.96 -5.10 1.39
N VAL A 118 -4.81 -5.68 0.19
CA VAL A 118 -5.13 -7.10 -0.08
C VAL A 118 -4.20 -8.05 0.69
N GLU A 119 -2.90 -7.75 0.72
CA GLU A 119 -1.91 -8.54 1.48
C GLU A 119 -2.25 -8.58 2.98
N LEU A 120 -2.66 -7.44 3.55
CA LEU A 120 -3.05 -7.34 4.97
C LEU A 120 -4.31 -8.15 5.31
N ALA A 121 -5.14 -8.46 4.32
CA ALA A 121 -6.37 -9.21 4.51
C ALA A 121 -6.18 -10.75 4.53
N LYS A 122 -4.96 -11.25 4.23
CA LYS A 122 -4.71 -12.69 4.02
C LYS A 122 -5.06 -13.60 5.20
N ASP A 123 -4.82 -13.11 6.42
CA ASP A 123 -5.00 -13.90 7.65
C ASP A 123 -6.38 -13.69 8.29
N ILE A 124 -7.29 -12.95 7.62
CA ILE A 124 -8.60 -12.57 8.17
C ILE A 124 -9.67 -13.58 7.74
N PRO A 125 -10.36 -14.24 8.68
CA PRO A 125 -11.48 -15.12 8.36
C PRO A 125 -12.62 -14.39 7.65
N TYR A 126 -13.27 -15.05 6.70
CA TYR A 126 -14.39 -14.48 5.91
C TYR A 126 -15.50 -13.88 6.79
N GLU A 127 -15.84 -14.51 7.90
CA GLU A 127 -16.86 -14.04 8.85
C GLU A 127 -16.52 -12.71 9.53
N SER A 128 -15.24 -12.36 9.60
CA SER A 128 -14.76 -11.09 10.14
C SER A 128 -14.49 -10.04 9.04
N ALA A 129 -14.59 -10.42 7.76
CA ALA A 129 -14.24 -9.55 6.64
C ALA A 129 -15.07 -8.25 6.66
N ALA A 130 -16.38 -8.35 6.91
CA ALA A 130 -17.28 -7.20 6.88
C ALA A 130 -16.99 -6.13 7.95
N THR A 131 -16.37 -6.50 9.07
CA THR A 131 -16.03 -5.59 10.18
C THR A 131 -14.54 -5.26 10.24
N SER A 132 -13.73 -5.83 9.35
CA SER A 132 -12.28 -5.66 9.37
C SER A 132 -11.83 -4.45 8.56
N ASN A 133 -10.81 -3.78 9.06
CA ASN A 133 -10.28 -2.56 8.46
C ASN A 133 -9.72 -2.80 7.04
N PRO A 134 -8.95 -3.87 6.74
CA PRO A 134 -8.40 -4.07 5.40
C PRO A 134 -9.46 -4.18 4.31
N PHE A 135 -10.57 -4.87 4.57
CA PHE A 135 -11.68 -4.97 3.62
C PHE A 135 -12.40 -3.63 3.44
N THR A 136 -12.56 -2.87 4.52
CA THR A 136 -13.11 -1.50 4.45
C THR A 136 -12.20 -0.59 3.61
N ILE A 137 -10.89 -0.68 3.80
CA ILE A 137 -9.88 0.08 3.06
C ILE A 137 -9.87 -0.30 1.58
N ILE A 138 -9.88 -1.60 1.24
CA ILE A 138 -9.99 -2.09 -0.14
C ILE A 138 -11.24 -1.50 -0.80
N HIS A 139 -12.37 -1.53 -0.10
CA HIS A 139 -13.62 -0.97 -0.61
C HIS A 139 -13.52 0.56 -0.84
N LEU A 140 -12.93 1.31 0.10
CA LEU A 140 -12.73 2.75 -0.03
C LEU A 140 -11.83 3.11 -1.22
N LEU A 141 -10.69 2.44 -1.38
CA LEU A 141 -9.75 2.71 -2.46
C LEU A 141 -10.39 2.49 -3.85
N ILE A 142 -11.09 1.35 -4.04
CA ILE A 142 -11.76 1.05 -5.31
C ILE A 142 -12.88 2.05 -5.60
N LYS A 143 -13.64 2.42 -4.57
CA LYS A 143 -14.72 3.42 -4.68
C LYS A 143 -14.16 4.78 -5.09
N SER A 144 -13.03 5.19 -4.50
CA SER A 144 -12.42 6.50 -4.76
C SER A 144 -11.65 6.59 -6.06
N GLY A 145 -11.29 5.47 -6.70
CA GLY A 145 -10.64 5.57 -7.99
C GLY A 145 -9.70 4.44 -8.36
N ALA A 146 -9.19 3.71 -7.37
CA ALA A 146 -8.06 2.81 -7.56
C ALA A 146 -8.33 1.77 -8.65
N ASP A 147 -7.36 1.55 -9.52
CA ASP A 147 -7.43 0.53 -10.54
C ASP A 147 -7.02 -0.84 -9.96
N PRO A 148 -7.94 -1.81 -9.82
CA PRO A 148 -7.63 -3.13 -9.30
C PRO A 148 -6.72 -3.96 -10.22
N LEU A 149 -6.53 -3.53 -11.47
CA LEU A 149 -5.70 -4.18 -12.47
C LEU A 149 -4.32 -3.54 -12.63
N GLU A 150 -4.07 -2.41 -11.95
CA GLU A 150 -2.77 -1.74 -12.02
C GLU A 150 -1.66 -2.66 -11.49
N ASN A 151 -0.66 -2.89 -12.33
CA ASN A 151 0.57 -3.62 -12.00
C ASN A 151 1.77 -2.73 -12.31
N ARG A 152 2.85 -2.90 -11.56
CA ARG A 152 4.04 -2.05 -11.66
C ARG A 152 5.31 -2.87 -11.50
N ASN A 153 6.19 -2.82 -12.50
CA ASN A 153 7.54 -3.39 -12.46
C ASN A 153 7.67 -4.82 -11.91
N GLY A 154 6.70 -5.70 -12.19
CA GLY A 154 6.71 -7.09 -11.71
C GLY A 154 5.96 -7.33 -10.40
N HIS A 155 5.47 -6.28 -9.73
CA HIS A 155 4.52 -6.39 -8.63
C HIS A 155 3.13 -6.72 -9.16
N LEU A 156 2.50 -7.70 -8.51
CA LEU A 156 1.15 -8.16 -8.83
C LEU A 156 0.13 -7.04 -8.64
N SER A 157 -0.86 -6.96 -9.54
CA SER A 157 -2.05 -6.12 -9.31
C SER A 157 -2.86 -6.60 -8.12
N ALA A 158 -3.84 -5.81 -7.68
CA ALA A 158 -4.68 -6.18 -6.53
C ALA A 158 -5.44 -7.49 -6.77
N VAL A 159 -5.96 -7.68 -7.99
CA VAL A 159 -6.63 -8.93 -8.40
C VAL A 159 -5.65 -10.10 -8.43
N GLN A 160 -4.46 -9.91 -9.02
CA GLN A 160 -3.44 -10.96 -9.10
C GLN A 160 -2.94 -11.34 -7.70
N ARG A 161 -2.74 -10.37 -6.81
CA ARG A 161 -2.37 -10.61 -5.42
C ARG A 161 -3.43 -11.41 -4.68
N ALA A 162 -4.70 -11.06 -4.83
CA ALA A 162 -5.80 -11.78 -4.20
C ALA A 162 -5.87 -13.26 -4.65
N MET A 163 -5.53 -13.53 -5.92
CA MET A 163 -5.44 -14.90 -6.44
C MET A 163 -4.22 -15.65 -5.89
N ASP A 164 -3.07 -14.99 -5.78
CA ASP A 164 -1.81 -15.54 -5.26
C ASP A 164 -1.93 -15.96 -3.78
N ILE A 165 -2.55 -15.12 -2.96
CA ILE A 165 -2.83 -15.44 -1.53
C ILE A 165 -4.07 -16.32 -1.34
N HIS A 166 -4.76 -16.70 -2.42
CA HIS A 166 -6.01 -17.48 -2.40
C HIS A 166 -7.15 -16.85 -1.55
N CYS A 167 -7.25 -15.52 -1.51
CA CYS A 167 -8.30 -14.80 -0.76
C CYS A 167 -9.57 -14.63 -1.61
N GLU A 168 -10.49 -15.61 -1.55
CA GLU A 168 -11.79 -15.55 -2.25
C GLU A 168 -12.63 -14.33 -1.84
N SER A 169 -12.56 -13.94 -0.57
CA SER A 169 -13.20 -12.75 -0.01
C SER A 169 -12.75 -11.48 -0.72
N CYS A 170 -11.43 -11.35 -0.94
CA CYS A 170 -10.82 -10.21 -1.59
C CYS A 170 -11.20 -10.16 -3.08
N ILE A 171 -11.16 -11.30 -3.77
CA ILE A 171 -11.58 -11.42 -5.19
C ILE A 171 -13.05 -10.99 -5.34
N THR A 172 -13.92 -11.49 -4.47
CA THR A 172 -15.35 -11.18 -4.49
C THR A 172 -15.60 -9.71 -4.19
N LEU A 173 -14.90 -9.14 -3.20
CA LEU A 173 -15.01 -7.73 -2.85
C LEU A 173 -14.57 -6.83 -4.00
N ILE A 174 -13.39 -7.08 -4.58
CA ILE A 174 -12.84 -6.29 -5.69
C ILE A 174 -13.80 -6.31 -6.89
N SER A 175 -14.31 -7.50 -7.23
CA SER A 175 -15.26 -7.68 -8.33
C SER A 175 -16.56 -6.89 -8.10
N ARG A 176 -17.13 -6.99 -6.88
CA ARG A 176 -18.37 -6.28 -6.53
C ARG A 176 -18.18 -4.77 -6.48
N ALA A 177 -17.11 -4.29 -5.87
CA ALA A 177 -16.82 -2.86 -5.75
C ALA A 177 -16.59 -2.22 -7.12
N SER A 178 -15.87 -2.90 -8.02
CA SER A 178 -15.65 -2.45 -9.40
C SER A 178 -16.96 -2.33 -10.19
N LEU A 179 -17.86 -3.31 -10.05
CA LEU A 179 -19.18 -3.29 -10.68
C LEU A 179 -20.08 -2.18 -10.12
N SER A 180 -20.08 -1.98 -8.79
CA SER A 180 -20.84 -0.90 -8.13
C SER A 180 -20.43 0.47 -8.67
N ARG A 181 -19.13 0.73 -8.73
CA ARG A 181 -18.60 1.98 -9.26
C ARG A 181 -18.94 2.16 -10.74
N ALA A 182 -18.83 1.11 -11.55
CA ALA A 182 -19.23 1.18 -12.96
C ALA A 182 -20.73 1.53 -13.12
N ALA A 183 -21.60 0.98 -12.25
CA ALA A 183 -23.02 1.30 -12.24
C ALA A 183 -23.29 2.76 -11.81
N GLU A 184 -22.60 3.26 -10.78
CA GLU A 184 -22.71 4.66 -10.32
C GLU A 184 -22.27 5.68 -11.39
N ILE A 185 -21.20 5.38 -12.12
CA ILE A 185 -20.75 6.23 -13.23
C ILE A 185 -21.76 6.19 -14.40
N ALA A 186 -22.36 5.03 -14.67
CA ALA A 186 -23.35 4.87 -15.73
C ALA A 186 -24.67 5.62 -15.41
N THR A 187 -25.14 5.61 -14.16
CA THR A 187 -26.34 6.35 -13.77
C THR A 187 -26.13 7.87 -13.82
N PHE A 188 -24.93 8.36 -13.48
CA PHE A 188 -24.59 9.78 -13.60
C PHE A 188 -24.54 10.28 -15.05
N ARG A 189 -24.17 9.42 -16.00
CA ARG A 189 -24.12 9.74 -17.44
C ARG A 189 -25.44 9.51 -18.19
N GLY A 190 -26.46 8.97 -17.53
CA GLY A 190 -27.77 8.66 -18.11
C GLY A 190 -28.88 9.65 -17.76
N ILE A 191 -28.53 10.87 -17.32
CA ILE A 191 -29.48 11.95 -17.06
C ILE A 191 -29.47 12.90 -18.27
N ASP A 192 -30.14 12.49 -19.34
CA ASP A 192 -30.66 13.33 -20.43
C ASP A 192 -31.89 12.65 -21.07
#